data_AF-A0A955IQQ8-F1
#
_entry.id   AF-A0A955IQQ8-F1
#
_cell.length_a   1.000
_cell.length_b   1.000
_cell.length_c   1.000
_cell.angle_alpha   90.00
_cell.angle_beta   90.00
_cell.angle_gamma   90.00
#
_symmetry.space_group_name_H-M   'P 1'
#
loop_
_entity.id
_entity.type
_entity.pdbx_description
1 polymer ?
#
loop_
_entity_poly.entity_id
_entity_poly.type
_entity_poly.pdbx_seq_one_letter_code
_entity_poly.pdbx_strand_id
1 'polypeptide(L)'
;CGVDHRMIDMLSNSGASTLSAPTISTASLRSTGDDFAVVLRQAATEHGETRGRAASDRADALREAASNLVSAAFIEPVLASLRDGSQAAGAFAPSTVEKQFGPMLDAEFSSRITASANFPIIDAIVERYRAAAEVSGA
;
A
#
# COMPACT_ATOMS: atom_id res chain seq x y z
N CYS A 1 -43.65 35.95 15.99
CA CYS A 1 -43.34 34.53 16.29
C CYS A 1 -41.81 34.42 16.36
N GLY A 2 -41.12 34.58 17.49
CA GLY A 2 -41.44 34.14 18.84
C GLY A 2 -40.57 32.90 19.14
N VAL A 3 -39.26 33.09 19.29
CA VAL A 3 -38.34 32.04 19.77
C VAL A 3 -37.89 32.47 21.17
N ASP A 4 -38.37 31.71 22.15
CA ASP A 4 -38.14 31.89 23.58
C ASP A 4 -36.64 31.81 23.93
N HIS A 5 -36.09 32.90 24.44
CA HIS A 5 -34.89 32.92 25.28
C HIS A 5 -35.30 32.66 26.72
N ARG A 6 -35.68 31.41 27.02
CA ARG A 6 -35.66 30.92 28.40
C ARG A 6 -34.36 30.15 28.61
N MET A 7 -33.80 30.34 29.81
CA MET A 7 -32.69 29.58 30.40
C MET A 7 -31.29 30.21 30.23
N ILE A 8 -31.20 31.52 30.36
CA ILE A 8 -30.01 32.19 30.92
C ILE A 8 -30.35 32.50 32.39
N ASP A 9 -29.39 32.26 33.28
CA ASP A 9 -29.44 32.31 34.75
C ASP A 9 -29.84 31.01 35.49
N MET A 10 -28.90 30.08 35.51
CA MET A 10 -28.57 29.35 36.73
C MET A 10 -27.11 29.65 37.11
N LEU A 11 -26.91 30.84 37.68
CA LEU A 11 -25.73 31.14 38.48
C LEU A 11 -25.80 30.36 39.80
N SER A 12 -24.62 29.95 40.24
CA SER A 12 -24.29 29.60 41.63
C SER A 12 -24.45 28.13 42.04
N ASN A 13 -23.46 27.32 41.66
CA ASN A 13 -22.80 26.45 42.63
C ASN A 13 -21.35 26.19 42.22
N SER A 14 -20.42 27.02 42.69
CA SER A 14 -18.99 26.71 42.70
C SER A 14 -18.52 26.71 44.14
N GLY A 15 -18.83 25.61 44.83
CA GLY A 15 -18.13 25.23 46.04
C GLY A 15 -16.65 25.04 45.73
N ALA A 16 -15.81 25.67 46.52
CA ALA A 16 -14.37 25.61 46.46
C ALA A 16 -13.87 24.15 46.47
N SER A 17 -13.45 23.66 45.31
CA SER A 17 -12.64 22.45 45.22
C SER A 17 -11.18 22.86 45.33
N THR A 18 -10.63 22.72 46.53
CA THR A 18 -9.21 22.84 46.79
C THR A 18 -8.50 21.71 46.05
N LEU A 19 -7.72 22.07 45.02
CA LEU A 19 -6.87 21.16 44.28
C LEU A 19 -5.70 20.73 45.19
N SER A 20 -5.87 19.60 45.86
CA SER A 20 -4.76 18.84 46.43
C SER A 20 -3.96 18.25 45.28
N ALA A 21 -2.73 18.71 45.09
CA ALA A 21 -1.84 18.17 44.06
C ALA A 21 -1.53 16.69 44.36
N PRO A 22 -1.77 15.75 43.43
CA PRO A 22 -1.31 14.39 43.60
C PRO A 22 0.22 14.42 43.55
N THR A 23 0.87 14.11 44.68
CA THR A 23 2.32 13.90 44.70
C THR A 23 2.58 12.57 44.02
N ILE A 24 2.89 12.61 42.72
CA ILE A 24 3.18 11.39 41.94
C ILE A 24 4.53 10.85 42.40
N SER A 25 4.50 9.70 43.06
CA SER A 25 5.69 9.02 43.55
C SER A 25 6.46 8.38 42.39
N THR A 26 7.70 8.82 42.18
CA THR A 26 8.63 8.36 41.15
C THR A 26 8.98 6.87 41.27
N ALA A 27 8.76 6.25 42.43
CA ALA A 27 8.90 4.80 42.61
C ALA A 27 7.77 4.00 41.95
N SER A 28 6.54 4.53 41.95
CA SER A 28 5.37 3.90 41.29
C SER A 28 5.43 4.03 39.76
N LEU A 29 6.02 5.13 39.27
CA LEU A 29 6.33 5.33 37.84
C LEU A 29 7.36 4.31 37.31
N ARG A 30 8.26 3.82 38.17
CA ARG A 30 9.24 2.77 37.80
C ARG A 30 8.61 1.38 37.73
N SER A 31 7.77 0.98 38.70
CA SER A 31 7.09 -0.32 38.64
C SER A 31 6.09 -0.37 37.47
N THR A 32 5.37 0.74 37.22
CA THR A 32 4.49 0.86 36.06
C THR A 32 5.28 0.84 34.74
N GLY A 33 6.51 1.36 34.73
CA GLY A 33 7.40 1.31 33.57
C GLY A 33 7.84 -0.11 33.19
N ASP A 34 8.10 -0.96 34.19
CA ASP A 34 8.43 -2.38 33.96
C ASP A 34 7.20 -3.18 33.47
N ASP A 35 6.02 -2.92 34.04
CA ASP A 35 4.77 -3.52 33.57
C ASP A 35 4.40 -3.02 32.15
N PHE A 36 4.68 -1.76 31.84
CA PHE A 36 4.48 -1.19 30.52
C PHE A 36 5.46 -1.76 29.48
N ALA A 37 6.71 -2.05 29.88
CA ALA A 37 7.66 -2.73 29.01
C ALA A 37 7.22 -4.16 28.67
N VAL A 38 6.59 -4.86 29.62
CA VAL A 38 5.97 -6.18 29.40
C VAL A 38 4.78 -6.06 28.44
N VAL A 39 3.89 -5.08 28.65
CA VAL A 39 2.75 -4.83 27.75
C VAL A 39 3.21 -4.40 26.35
N LEU A 40 4.26 -3.58 26.22
CA LEU A 40 4.82 -3.21 24.93
C LEU A 40 5.47 -4.41 24.22
N ARG A 41 6.11 -5.31 24.95
CA ARG A 41 6.69 -6.53 24.37
C ARG A 41 5.59 -7.51 23.93
N GLN A 42 4.51 -7.62 24.71
CA GLN A 42 3.30 -8.40 24.37
C GLN A 42 2.57 -7.80 23.15
N ALA A 43 2.36 -6.49 23.14
CA ALA A 43 1.74 -5.77 22.02
C ALA A 43 2.63 -5.81 20.76
N ALA A 44 3.96 -5.81 20.91
CA ALA A 44 4.88 -5.97 19.80
C ALA A 44 4.83 -7.37 19.18
N THR A 45 4.55 -8.42 19.96
CA THR A 45 4.36 -9.77 19.41
C THR A 45 3.03 -9.89 18.66
N GLU A 46 1.95 -9.30 19.16
CA GLU A 46 0.63 -9.34 18.53
C GLU A 46 0.52 -8.43 17.29
N HIS A 47 1.12 -7.23 17.33
CA HIS A 47 1.19 -6.33 16.17
C HIS A 47 2.36 -6.65 15.21
N GLY A 48 3.29 -7.51 15.61
CA GLY A 48 4.38 -7.97 14.75
C GLY A 48 3.86 -8.74 13.54
N GLU A 49 2.83 -9.57 13.74
CA GLU A 49 2.20 -10.36 12.68
C GLU A 49 1.44 -9.49 11.68
N THR A 50 0.70 -8.48 12.15
CA THR A 50 -0.04 -7.56 11.28
C THR A 50 0.91 -6.66 10.49
N ARG A 51 2.01 -6.19 11.11
CA ARG A 51 3.06 -5.42 10.43
C ARG A 51 3.81 -6.28 9.41
N GLY A 52 4.12 -7.53 9.76
CA GLY A 52 4.76 -8.49 8.85
C GLY A 52 3.90 -8.77 7.62
N ARG A 53 2.59 -8.96 7.81
CA ARG A 53 1.65 -9.17 6.71
C ARG A 53 1.53 -7.94 5.81
N ALA A 54 1.38 -6.74 6.39
CA ALA A 54 1.33 -5.50 5.62
C ALA A 54 2.62 -5.24 4.82
N ALA A 55 3.78 -5.64 5.35
CA ALA A 55 5.05 -5.56 4.64
C ALA A 55 5.12 -6.56 3.46
N SER A 56 4.62 -7.79 3.66
CA SER A 56 4.49 -8.79 2.58
C SER A 56 3.56 -8.30 1.47
N ASP A 57 2.35 -7.84 1.84
CA ASP A 57 1.34 -7.36 0.88
C ASP A 57 1.90 -6.21 0.03
N ARG A 58 2.71 -5.32 0.63
CA ARG A 58 3.38 -4.24 -0.09
C ARG A 58 4.47 -4.75 -1.03
N ALA A 59 5.24 -5.74 -0.63
CA ALA A 59 6.26 -6.34 -1.47
C ALA A 59 5.64 -7.05 -2.68
N ASP A 60 4.53 -7.75 -2.48
CA ASP A 60 3.77 -8.42 -3.54
C ASP A 60 3.18 -7.40 -4.52
N ALA A 61 2.54 -6.34 -4.01
CA ALA A 61 2.01 -5.26 -4.84
C ALA A 61 3.10 -4.55 -5.65
N LEU A 62 4.29 -4.35 -5.06
CA LEU A 62 5.42 -3.73 -5.76
C LEU A 62 5.95 -4.64 -6.87
N ARG A 63 6.03 -5.95 -6.63
CA ARG A 63 6.42 -6.93 -7.64
C ARG A 63 5.41 -7.00 -8.78
N GLU A 64 4.13 -6.95 -8.48
CA GLU A 64 3.06 -6.91 -9.48
C GLU A 64 3.17 -5.64 -10.34
N ALA A 65 3.32 -4.47 -9.71
CA ALA A 65 3.48 -3.20 -10.43
C ALA A 65 4.73 -3.18 -11.32
N ALA A 66 5.86 -3.70 -10.82
CA ALA A 66 7.09 -3.83 -11.60
C ALA A 66 6.92 -4.80 -12.78
N SER A 67 6.19 -5.90 -12.60
CA SER A 67 5.89 -6.85 -13.67
C SER A 67 5.02 -6.21 -14.76
N ASN A 68 3.97 -5.50 -14.36
CA ASN A 68 3.10 -4.78 -15.30
C ASN A 68 3.85 -3.71 -16.09
N LEU A 69 4.78 -3.00 -15.43
CA LEU A 69 5.65 -2.04 -16.10
C LEU A 69 6.52 -2.72 -17.16
N VAL A 70 7.15 -3.85 -16.83
CA VAL A 70 8.02 -4.58 -17.77
C VAL A 70 7.23 -5.15 -18.95
N SER A 71 6.06 -5.72 -18.66
CA SER A 71 5.11 -6.21 -19.66
C SER A 71 4.79 -5.12 -20.69
N ALA A 72 4.23 -4.00 -20.22
CA ALA A 72 3.76 -2.93 -21.10
C ALA A 72 4.90 -2.17 -21.82
N ALA A 73 6.04 -1.97 -21.15
CA ALA A 73 7.12 -1.16 -21.70
C ALA A 73 8.06 -1.91 -22.65
N PHE A 74 8.22 -3.23 -22.47
CA PHE A 74 9.23 -3.99 -23.22
C PHE A 74 8.66 -5.12 -24.07
N ILE A 75 7.64 -5.82 -23.60
CA ILE A 75 7.16 -7.03 -24.27
C ILE A 75 6.00 -6.72 -25.22
N GLU A 76 5.01 -5.95 -24.77
CA GLU A 76 3.90 -5.51 -25.63
C GLU A 76 4.38 -4.84 -26.94
N PRO A 77 5.37 -3.93 -26.94
CA PRO A 77 5.85 -3.31 -28.18
C PRO A 77 6.52 -4.30 -29.14
N VAL A 78 7.16 -5.35 -28.60
CA VAL A 78 7.75 -6.43 -29.42
C VAL A 78 6.64 -7.24 -30.09
N LEU A 79 5.59 -7.61 -29.35
CA LEU A 79 4.44 -8.33 -29.90
C LEU A 79 3.70 -7.49 -30.94
N ALA A 80 3.49 -6.20 -30.67
CA ALA A 80 2.90 -5.27 -31.62
C ALA A 80 3.74 -5.17 -32.90
N SER A 81 5.07 -5.09 -32.78
CA SER A 81 5.97 -5.05 -33.94
C SER A 81 5.92 -6.35 -34.76
N LEU A 82 5.80 -7.51 -34.11
CA LEU A 82 5.64 -8.80 -34.79
C LEU A 82 4.31 -8.89 -35.55
N ARG A 83 3.23 -8.36 -34.97
CA ARG A 83 1.93 -8.26 -35.64
C ARG A 83 2.02 -7.33 -36.86
N ASP A 84 2.58 -6.15 -36.69
CA ASP A 84 2.62 -5.12 -37.74
C ASP A 84 3.58 -5.52 -38.87
N GLY A 85 4.64 -6.27 -38.55
CA GLY A 85 5.56 -6.86 -39.53
C GLY A 85 5.03 -8.12 -40.23
N SER A 86 3.87 -8.64 -39.84
CA SER A 86 3.27 -9.82 -40.47
C SER A 86 2.72 -9.47 -41.85
N GLN A 87 3.48 -9.81 -42.88
CA GLN A 87 3.06 -9.70 -44.28
C GLN A 87 2.12 -10.87 -44.66
N ALA A 88 1.02 -11.02 -43.92
CA ALA A 88 0.05 -12.08 -44.19
C ALA A 88 -0.74 -11.78 -45.48
N ALA A 89 -0.63 -12.67 -46.47
CA ALA A 89 -1.22 -12.48 -47.79
C ALA A 89 -2.62 -13.11 -47.91
N GLY A 90 -3.50 -12.46 -48.69
CA GLY A 90 -4.78 -13.03 -49.11
C GLY A 90 -5.76 -13.29 -47.96
N ALA A 91 -6.29 -14.51 -47.87
CA ALA A 91 -7.32 -14.89 -46.89
C ALA A 91 -6.85 -14.87 -45.42
N PHE A 92 -5.55 -14.71 -45.16
CA PHE A 92 -4.96 -14.60 -43.82
C PHE A 92 -4.52 -13.17 -43.48
N ALA A 93 -4.83 -12.19 -44.32
CA ALA A 93 -4.58 -10.79 -44.00
C ALA A 93 -5.34 -10.38 -42.73
N PRO A 94 -4.78 -9.49 -41.90
CA PRO A 94 -5.40 -9.09 -40.65
C PRO A 94 -6.82 -8.55 -40.87
N SER A 95 -7.80 -9.22 -40.29
CA SER A 95 -9.20 -8.79 -40.35
C SER A 95 -9.43 -7.54 -39.48
N THR A 96 -10.54 -6.83 -39.70
CA THR A 96 -10.93 -5.68 -38.85
C THR A 96 -11.00 -6.06 -37.37
N VAL A 97 -11.48 -7.27 -37.08
CA VAL A 97 -11.55 -7.83 -35.73
C VAL A 97 -10.16 -7.97 -35.14
N GLU A 98 -9.24 -8.60 -35.88
CA GLU A 98 -7.88 -8.84 -35.39
C GLU A 98 -7.11 -7.54 -35.14
N LYS A 99 -7.37 -6.48 -35.91
CA LYS A 99 -6.79 -5.15 -35.65
C LYS A 99 -7.30 -4.53 -34.35
N GLN A 100 -8.55 -4.81 -33.96
CA GLN A 100 -9.15 -4.29 -32.74
C GLN A 100 -8.76 -5.12 -31.51
N PHE A 101 -8.72 -6.44 -31.64
CA PHE A 101 -8.40 -7.35 -30.54
C PHE A 101 -6.91 -7.63 -30.40
N GLY A 102 -6.10 -7.36 -31.42
CA GLY A 102 -4.65 -7.55 -31.40
C GLY A 102 -3.99 -6.94 -30.17
N PRO A 103 -4.21 -5.64 -29.85
CA PRO A 103 -3.62 -5.04 -28.65
C PRO A 103 -4.03 -5.72 -27.34
N MET A 104 -5.26 -6.25 -27.25
CA MET A 104 -5.72 -6.98 -26.07
C MET A 104 -5.02 -8.34 -25.94
N LEU A 105 -4.80 -9.03 -27.06
CA LEU A 105 -4.05 -10.29 -27.10
C LEU A 105 -2.59 -10.07 -26.74
N ASP A 106 -1.98 -8.99 -27.24
CA ASP A 106 -0.60 -8.62 -26.93
C ASP A 106 -0.43 -8.38 -25.42
N ALA A 107 -1.36 -7.65 -24.80
CA ALA A 107 -1.32 -7.39 -23.36
C ALA A 107 -1.41 -8.67 -22.51
N GLU A 108 -2.34 -9.57 -22.85
CA GLU A 108 -2.50 -10.83 -22.12
C GLU A 108 -1.28 -11.75 -22.29
N PHE A 109 -0.77 -11.89 -23.52
CA PHE A 109 0.44 -12.68 -23.75
C PHE A 109 1.65 -12.07 -23.06
N SER A 110 1.79 -10.75 -23.10
CA SER A 110 2.86 -10.03 -22.44
C SER A 110 2.86 -10.25 -20.92
N SER A 111 1.69 -10.19 -20.28
CA SER A 111 1.52 -10.50 -18.86
C SER A 111 1.96 -11.93 -18.54
N ARG A 112 1.52 -12.90 -19.34
CA ARG A 112 1.88 -14.32 -19.17
C ARG A 112 3.36 -14.61 -19.41
N ILE A 113 3.98 -13.96 -20.40
CA ILE A 113 5.43 -14.07 -20.65
C ILE A 113 6.19 -13.51 -19.44
N THR A 114 5.79 -12.35 -18.94
CA THR A 114 6.40 -11.73 -17.75
C THR A 114 6.30 -12.63 -16.52
N ALA A 115 5.13 -13.22 -16.28
CA ALA A 115 4.92 -14.12 -15.15
C ALA A 115 5.72 -15.44 -15.24
N SER A 116 5.93 -15.97 -16.46
CA SER A 116 6.63 -17.25 -16.65
C SER A 116 8.15 -17.12 -16.72
N ALA A 117 8.66 -16.03 -17.30
CA ALA A 117 10.09 -15.86 -17.57
C ALA A 117 10.91 -15.42 -16.35
N ASN A 118 10.27 -14.97 -15.26
CA ASN A 118 10.94 -14.51 -14.03
C ASN A 118 12.10 -13.54 -14.31
N PHE A 119 11.80 -12.44 -14.99
CA PHE A 119 12.84 -11.51 -15.44
C PHE A 119 13.59 -10.88 -14.26
N PRO A 120 14.94 -10.94 -14.22
CA PRO A 120 15.73 -10.39 -13.11
C PRO A 120 15.63 -8.87 -12.99
N ILE A 121 15.21 -8.18 -14.07
CA ILE A 121 14.96 -6.74 -14.04
C ILE A 121 13.80 -6.37 -13.10
N ILE A 122 12.82 -7.27 -12.91
CA ILE A 122 11.69 -7.05 -12.00
C ILE A 122 12.24 -6.97 -10.57
N ASP A 123 13.12 -7.89 -10.20
CA ASP A 123 13.77 -7.89 -8.88
C ASP A 123 14.62 -6.63 -8.66
N ALA A 124 15.36 -6.21 -9.69
CA ALA A 124 16.15 -4.97 -9.63
C ALA A 124 15.27 -3.72 -9.44
N ILE A 125 14.10 -3.66 -10.08
CA ILE A 125 13.13 -2.58 -9.91
C ILE A 125 12.58 -2.61 -8.48
N VAL A 126 12.12 -3.76 -8.01
CA VAL A 126 11.57 -3.93 -6.66
C VAL A 126 12.57 -3.49 -5.60
N GLU A 127 13.81 -3.95 -5.69
CA GLU A 127 14.86 -3.60 -4.72
C GLU A 127 15.16 -2.09 -4.74
N ARG A 128 15.21 -1.48 -5.93
CA ARG A 128 15.44 -0.04 -6.04
C ARG A 128 14.32 0.80 -5.42
N TYR A 129 13.06 0.42 -5.65
CA TYR A 129 11.91 1.13 -5.06
C TYR A 129 11.81 0.90 -3.55
N ARG A 130 12.16 -0.30 -3.07
CA ARG A 130 12.24 -0.58 -1.64
C ARG A 130 13.30 0.28 -0.96
N ALA A 131 14.52 0.31 -1.50
CA ALA A 131 15.59 1.16 -0.97
C ALA A 131 15.19 2.65 -0.97
N ALA A 132 14.52 3.12 -2.02
CA ALA A 132 14.01 4.49 -2.06
C ALA A 132 12.93 4.76 -1.00
N ALA A 133 12.04 3.80 -0.74
CA ALA A 133 11.00 3.92 0.29
C ALA A 133 11.59 3.98 1.71
N GLU A 134 12.68 3.25 1.97
CA GLU A 134 13.40 3.30 3.25
C GLU A 134 14.05 4.68 3.49
N VAL A 135 14.59 5.31 2.44
CA VAL A 135 15.18 6.66 2.52
C VAL A 135 14.13 7.76 2.71
N SER A 136 12.93 7.61 2.12
CA SER A 136 11.86 8.60 2.24
C SER A 136 11.09 8.53 3.58
N GLY A 137 11.30 7.47 4.37
CA GLY A 137 10.65 7.27 5.68
C GLY A 137 11.48 7.70 6.89
N ALA A 138 12.68 8.26 6.67
CA ALA A 138 13.57 8.83 7.68
C ALA A 138 13.55 10.37 7.63
#